data_AF-A0A2E7B3M5-F1
#
_entry.id   AF-A0A2E7B3M5-F1
#
_cell.length_a   1.000
_cell.length_b   1.000
_cell.length_c   1.000
_cell.angle_alpha   90.00
_cell.angle_beta   90.00
_cell.angle_gamma   90.00
#
_symmetry.space_group_name_H-M   'P 1'
#
loop_
_entity.id
_entity.type
_entity.pdbx_description
1 polymer ?
#
loop_
_entity_poly.entity_id
_entity_poly.type
_entity_poly.pdbx_seq_one_letter_code
_entity_poly.pdbx_strand_id
1 'polypeptide(L)'
;MSQKARQIRHLVIYAALGGIIGVLVLHPVNSLVVWMEYASLFSGRYSGFGQFAWERVSGAPLLHLMAMNVIFAALGAIMGLVFSVLTLALSRQARTTEALLEDLQMALPGVIAGGENERTEFKSTLRWDIRESRTNRSLEQVIAKTIAGFMNHEGGRLLIGVADDGELLGIDPDLNTLRNPTADEFERALIGIVRTYLGSAVCPLVRSRFLTIDGKTICWVLVERSDTPVFLLLSDTSKYFVRLGNSTRELNAAEAHDHILRRRH
;
A
#
# COMPACT_ATOMS: atom_id res chain seq x y z
N MET A 1 -24.80 0.13 -18.17
CA MET A 1 -24.84 1.44 -17.46
C MET A 1 -23.43 2.03 -17.43
N SER A 2 -23.23 3.24 -17.96
CA SER A 2 -21.91 3.90 -17.97
C SER A 2 -21.39 4.15 -16.55
N GLN A 3 -20.09 3.96 -16.33
CA GLN A 3 -19.39 4.22 -15.06
C GLN A 3 -19.65 5.63 -14.53
N LYS A 4 -19.84 6.61 -15.43
CA LYS A 4 -20.24 7.98 -15.09
C LYS A 4 -21.63 8.05 -14.45
N ALA A 5 -22.61 7.29 -14.96
CA ALA A 5 -23.98 7.28 -14.42
C ALA A 5 -24.03 6.72 -12.99
N ARG A 6 -23.18 5.73 -12.67
CA ARG A 6 -23.08 5.15 -11.31
C ARG A 6 -22.43 6.13 -10.32
N GLN A 7 -21.44 6.92 -10.77
CA GLN A 7 -20.78 7.94 -9.95
C GLN A 7 -21.71 9.12 -9.65
N ILE A 8 -22.45 9.60 -10.66
CA ILE A 8 -23.44 10.67 -10.48
C ILE A 8 -24.52 10.23 -9.49
N ARG A 9 -25.01 8.99 -9.60
CA ARG A 9 -26.00 8.46 -8.64
C ARG A 9 -25.48 8.44 -7.21
N HIS A 10 -24.22 8.06 -6.99
CA HIS A 10 -23.61 8.11 -5.66
C HIS A 10 -23.56 9.56 -5.13
N LEU A 11 -23.05 10.51 -5.90
CA LEU A 11 -22.96 11.91 -5.48
C LEU A 11 -24.32 12.48 -5.03
N VAL A 12 -25.37 12.22 -5.82
CA VAL A 12 -26.73 12.69 -5.52
C VAL A 12 -27.29 12.07 -4.25
N ILE A 13 -27.11 10.76 -4.05
CA ILE A 13 -27.58 10.06 -2.84
C ILE A 13 -26.89 10.60 -1.58
N TYR A 14 -25.57 10.79 -1.62
CA TYR A 14 -24.81 11.26 -0.47
C TYR A 14 -25.09 12.74 -0.14
N ALA A 15 -25.31 13.58 -1.16
CA ALA A 15 -25.76 14.96 -0.96
C ALA A 15 -27.14 15.03 -0.32
N ALA A 16 -28.09 14.21 -0.80
CA ALA A 16 -29.45 14.15 -0.25
C ALA A 16 -29.47 13.65 1.20
N LEU A 17 -28.76 12.55 1.48
CA LEU A 17 -28.60 12.02 2.84
C LEU A 17 -27.92 13.03 3.76
N GLY A 18 -26.85 13.68 3.27
CA GLY A 18 -26.14 14.72 4.00
C GLY A 18 -27.06 15.89 4.37
N GLY A 19 -27.90 16.35 3.44
CA GLY A 19 -28.87 17.42 3.73
C GLY A 19 -29.91 17.03 4.78
N ILE A 20 -30.44 15.80 4.72
CA ILE A 20 -31.41 15.28 5.71
C ILE A 20 -30.76 15.19 7.09
N ILE A 21 -29.58 14.57 7.17
CA ILE A 21 -28.81 14.44 8.41
C ILE A 21 -28.43 15.81 8.96
N GLY A 22 -28.03 16.75 8.09
CA GLY A 22 -27.71 18.12 8.45
C GLY A 22 -28.84 18.81 9.19
N VAL A 23 -30.08 18.72 8.70
CA VAL A 23 -31.24 19.30 9.39
C VAL A 23 -31.53 18.57 10.71
N LEU A 24 -31.53 17.23 10.70
CA LEU A 24 -31.87 16.43 11.88
C LEU A 24 -30.85 16.56 13.02
N VAL A 25 -29.58 16.84 12.71
CA VAL A 25 -28.51 16.95 13.71
C VAL A 25 -28.22 18.40 14.08
N LEU A 26 -28.07 19.30 13.10
CA LEU A 26 -27.66 20.69 13.38
C LEU A 26 -28.77 21.48 14.09
N HIS A 27 -30.04 21.20 13.82
CA HIS A 27 -31.14 21.93 14.45
C HIS A 27 -31.28 21.62 15.96
N PRO A 28 -31.25 20.34 16.42
CA PRO A 28 -31.21 20.04 17.85
C PRO A 28 -29.91 20.50 18.52
N VAL A 29 -28.76 20.36 17.86
CA VAL A 29 -27.46 20.81 18.40
C VAL A 29 -27.45 22.32 18.59
N ASN A 30 -27.92 23.10 17.61
CA ASN A 30 -28.06 24.56 17.75
C ASN A 30 -28.97 24.92 18.93
N SER A 31 -30.08 24.21 19.09
CA SER A 31 -30.99 24.42 20.22
C SER A 31 -30.34 24.07 21.57
N LEU A 32 -29.52 23.04 21.61
CA LEU A 32 -28.76 22.64 22.79
C LEU A 32 -27.67 23.66 23.15
N VAL A 33 -26.94 24.17 22.15
CA VAL A 33 -25.93 25.23 22.35
C VAL A 33 -26.56 26.48 22.94
N VAL A 34 -27.68 26.95 22.38
CA VAL A 34 -28.43 28.09 22.91
C VAL A 34 -28.94 27.82 24.32
N TRP A 35 -29.42 26.60 24.59
CA TRP A 35 -29.84 26.22 25.95
C TRP A 35 -28.67 26.28 26.92
N MET A 36 -27.50 25.74 26.60
CA MET A 36 -26.33 25.78 27.49
C MET A 36 -25.82 27.20 27.73
N GLU A 37 -25.78 28.04 26.70
CA GLU A 37 -25.25 29.39 26.78
C GLU A 37 -26.15 30.35 27.56
N TYR A 38 -27.47 30.16 27.46
CA TYR A 38 -28.46 31.07 28.05
C TYR A 38 -29.41 30.37 29.05
N ALA A 39 -29.03 29.20 29.59
CA ALA A 39 -29.86 28.39 30.50
C ALA A 39 -30.42 29.21 31.67
N SER A 40 -29.61 30.12 32.23
CA SER A 40 -29.98 30.97 33.36
C SER A 40 -31.10 31.94 33.05
N LEU A 41 -31.28 32.34 31.79
CA LEU A 41 -32.37 33.21 31.33
C LEU A 41 -33.68 32.43 31.08
N PHE A 42 -33.59 31.11 30.90
CA PHE A 42 -34.70 30.24 30.51
C PHE A 42 -35.23 29.36 31.65
N SER A 43 -34.47 29.22 32.74
CA SER A 43 -34.77 28.36 33.89
C SER A 43 -36.08 28.69 34.61
N GLY A 44 -36.60 29.92 34.48
CA GLY A 44 -37.89 30.33 35.04
C GLY A 44 -39.11 30.07 34.15
N ARG A 45 -38.91 29.74 32.87
CA ARG A 45 -39.98 29.61 31.86
C ARG A 45 -40.16 28.19 31.33
N TYR A 46 -39.12 27.37 31.37
CA TYR A 46 -39.15 25.99 30.87
C TYR A 46 -38.64 25.02 31.93
N SER A 47 -39.31 23.87 32.09
CA SER A 47 -38.93 22.84 33.07
C SER A 47 -37.65 22.07 32.69
N GLY A 48 -37.21 22.16 31.43
CA GLY A 48 -35.97 21.56 30.95
C GLY A 48 -35.77 21.70 29.43
N PHE A 49 -34.65 21.18 28.92
CA PHE A 49 -34.24 21.28 27.52
C PHE A 49 -35.30 20.72 26.55
N GLY A 50 -35.93 19.59 26.86
CA GLY A 50 -36.91 18.96 25.96
C GLY A 50 -38.13 19.85 25.70
N GLN A 51 -38.66 20.50 26.74
CA GLN A 51 -39.76 21.45 26.61
C GLN A 51 -39.33 22.70 25.85
N PHE A 52 -38.15 23.24 26.15
CA PHE A 52 -37.57 24.38 25.43
C PHE A 52 -37.38 24.11 23.94
N ALA A 53 -36.81 22.95 23.59
CA ALA A 53 -36.58 22.55 22.21
C ALA A 53 -37.91 22.36 21.45
N TRP A 54 -38.91 21.77 22.11
CA TRP A 54 -40.24 21.57 21.54
C TRP A 54 -40.98 22.89 21.30
N GLU A 55 -40.99 23.80 22.28
CA GLU A 55 -41.61 25.13 22.15
C GLU A 55 -40.90 26.02 21.13
N ARG A 56 -39.57 25.88 20.98
CA ARG A 56 -38.80 26.58 19.95
C ARG A 56 -39.15 26.12 18.53
N VAL A 57 -39.44 24.83 18.34
CA VAL A 57 -39.85 24.28 17.04
C VAL A 57 -41.32 24.60 16.75
N SER A 58 -42.20 24.41 17.73
CA SER A 58 -43.66 24.60 17.55
C SER A 58 -44.11 26.06 17.55
N GLY A 59 -43.38 26.94 18.26
CA GLY A 59 -43.71 28.36 18.40
C GLY A 59 -43.01 29.30 17.42
N ALA A 60 -42.09 28.80 16.58
CA ALA A 60 -41.37 29.63 15.62
C ALA A 60 -42.21 29.95 14.37
N PRO A 61 -42.13 31.17 13.82
CA PRO A 61 -42.75 31.50 12.54
C PRO A 61 -42.24 30.58 11.43
N LEU A 62 -43.16 30.12 10.56
CA LEU A 62 -42.86 29.16 9.49
C LEU A 62 -41.66 29.60 8.63
N LEU A 63 -41.57 30.89 8.29
CA LEU A 63 -40.49 31.44 7.46
C LEU A 63 -39.10 31.29 8.10
N HIS A 64 -39.01 31.42 9.42
CA HIS A 64 -37.75 31.28 10.16
C HIS A 64 -37.28 29.82 10.22
N LEU A 65 -38.21 28.89 10.47
CA LEU A 65 -37.94 27.45 10.45
C LEU A 65 -37.49 26.99 9.06
N MET A 66 -38.14 27.47 8.00
CA MET A 66 -37.76 27.15 6.63
C MET A 66 -36.38 27.70 6.28
N ALA A 67 -36.08 28.96 6.62
CA ALA A 67 -34.77 29.57 6.35
C ALA A 67 -33.62 28.81 7.04
N MET A 68 -33.79 28.47 8.32
CA MET A 68 -32.77 27.76 9.09
C MET A 68 -32.57 26.31 8.59
N ASN A 69 -33.66 25.61 8.27
CA ASN A 69 -33.58 24.25 7.70
C ASN A 69 -32.92 24.24 6.32
N VAL A 70 -33.12 25.28 5.50
CA VAL A 70 -32.42 25.42 4.21
C VAL A 70 -30.92 25.57 4.42
N ILE A 71 -30.48 26.37 5.39
CA ILE A 71 -29.04 26.54 5.71
C ILE A 71 -28.44 25.21 6.21
N PHE A 72 -29.11 24.52 7.13
CA PHE A 72 -28.62 23.24 7.65
C PHE A 72 -28.63 22.13 6.59
N ALA A 73 -29.63 22.11 5.71
CA ALA A 73 -29.66 21.20 4.57
C ALA A 73 -28.52 21.49 3.59
N ALA A 74 -28.21 22.76 3.33
CA ALA A 74 -27.10 23.13 2.46
C ALA A 74 -25.74 22.72 3.06
N LEU A 75 -25.50 23.01 4.34
CA LEU A 75 -24.28 22.60 5.05
C LEU A 75 -24.13 21.08 5.07
N GLY A 76 -25.22 20.36 5.37
CA GLY A 76 -25.26 18.90 5.35
C GLY A 76 -25.00 18.33 3.96
N ALA A 77 -25.59 18.91 2.91
CA ALA A 77 -25.38 18.47 1.53
C ALA A 77 -23.92 18.70 1.07
N ILE A 78 -23.31 19.82 1.45
CA ILE A 78 -21.88 20.08 1.19
C ILE A 78 -21.00 19.03 1.87
N MET A 79 -21.24 18.75 3.16
CA MET A 79 -20.54 17.70 3.89
C MET A 79 -20.71 16.32 3.24
N GLY A 80 -21.94 15.99 2.80
CA GLY A 80 -22.24 14.76 2.08
C GLY A 80 -21.51 14.64 0.74
N LEU A 81 -21.41 15.74 -0.01
CA LEU A 81 -20.63 15.79 -1.26
C LEU A 81 -19.14 15.60 -1.01
N VAL A 82 -18.56 16.27 0.00
CA VAL A 82 -17.15 16.09 0.38
C VAL A 82 -16.89 14.62 0.75
N PHE A 83 -17.75 14.03 1.59
CA PHE A 83 -17.65 12.63 1.96
C PHE A 83 -17.78 11.69 0.74
N SER A 84 -18.67 12.00 -0.20
CA SER A 84 -18.82 11.24 -1.44
C SER A 84 -17.55 11.29 -2.31
N VAL A 85 -16.94 12.46 -2.47
CA VAL A 85 -15.69 12.62 -3.23
C VAL A 85 -14.55 11.86 -2.55
N LEU A 86 -14.42 11.95 -1.23
CA LEU A 86 -13.39 11.24 -0.46
C LEU A 86 -13.54 9.70 -0.60
N THR A 87 -14.75 9.18 -0.41
CA THR A 87 -15.02 7.74 -0.55
C THR A 87 -14.79 7.24 -1.98
N LEU A 88 -15.13 8.04 -2.99
CA LEU A 88 -14.82 7.74 -4.39
C LEU A 88 -13.32 7.79 -4.68
N ALA A 89 -12.57 8.75 -4.12
CA ALA A 89 -11.13 8.85 -4.31
C ALA A 89 -10.39 7.65 -3.69
N LEU A 90 -10.70 7.33 -2.43
CA LEU A 90 -10.10 6.19 -1.72
C LEU A 90 -10.42 4.86 -2.42
N SER A 91 -11.66 4.67 -2.87
CA SER A 91 -12.06 3.43 -3.57
C SER A 91 -11.47 3.28 -4.97
N ARG A 92 -11.14 4.36 -5.67
CA ARG A 92 -10.43 4.28 -6.96
C ARG A 92 -9.00 3.80 -6.79
N GLN A 93 -8.29 4.32 -5.78
CA GLN A 93 -6.91 3.96 -5.51
C GLN A 93 -6.77 2.50 -5.03
N ALA A 94 -7.73 2.00 -4.25
CA ALA A 94 -7.75 0.60 -3.83
C ALA A 94 -7.87 -0.36 -5.03
N ARG A 95 -8.83 -0.10 -5.93
CA ARG A 95 -9.12 -0.97 -7.09
C ARG A 95 -7.96 -1.11 -8.08
N THR A 96 -7.18 -0.05 -8.29
CA THR A 96 -6.01 -0.14 -9.19
C THR A 96 -4.94 -1.07 -8.64
N THR A 97 -4.81 -1.12 -7.32
CA THR A 97 -3.81 -1.94 -6.63
C THR A 97 -4.25 -3.40 -6.59
N GLU A 98 -5.53 -3.65 -6.30
CA GLU A 98 -6.14 -4.98 -6.38
C GLU A 98 -6.06 -5.56 -7.80
N ALA A 99 -6.43 -4.78 -8.82
CA ALA A 99 -6.36 -5.23 -10.21
C ALA A 99 -4.93 -5.58 -10.64
N LEU A 100 -3.94 -4.77 -10.26
CA LEU A 100 -2.53 -5.06 -10.56
C LEU A 100 -2.05 -6.35 -9.87
N LEU A 101 -2.45 -6.57 -8.61
CA LEU A 101 -2.12 -7.79 -7.87
C LEU A 101 -2.77 -9.01 -8.53
N GLU A 102 -4.02 -8.89 -8.95
CA GLU A 102 -4.75 -9.93 -9.67
C GLU A 102 -4.08 -10.26 -11.01
N ASP A 103 -3.68 -9.25 -11.79
CA ASP A 103 -2.92 -9.41 -13.04
C ASP A 103 -1.58 -10.12 -12.80
N LEU A 104 -0.84 -9.74 -11.74
CA LEU A 104 0.42 -10.40 -11.36
C LEU A 104 0.21 -11.85 -10.91
N GLN A 105 -0.85 -12.13 -10.14
CA GLN A 105 -1.21 -13.48 -9.74
C GLN A 105 -1.56 -14.35 -10.96
N MET A 106 -2.33 -13.81 -11.91
CA MET A 106 -2.62 -14.50 -13.17
C MET A 106 -1.36 -14.74 -14.02
N ALA A 107 -0.40 -13.83 -14.00
CA ALA A 107 0.85 -13.96 -14.74
C ALA A 107 1.86 -14.92 -14.08
N LEU A 108 1.78 -15.14 -12.76
CA LEU A 108 2.76 -15.89 -11.99
C LEU A 108 3.01 -17.32 -12.54
N PRO A 109 1.99 -18.16 -12.82
CA PRO A 109 2.21 -19.49 -13.39
C PRO A 109 2.99 -19.47 -14.71
N GLY A 110 2.68 -18.51 -15.59
CA GLY A 110 3.38 -18.37 -16.88
C GLY A 110 4.84 -17.96 -16.70
N VAL A 111 5.15 -17.19 -15.66
CA VAL A 111 6.52 -16.77 -15.35
C VAL A 111 7.33 -17.88 -14.72
N ILE A 112 6.70 -18.70 -13.87
CA ILE A 112 7.32 -19.91 -13.32
C ILE A 112 7.60 -20.91 -14.46
N ALA A 113 6.63 -21.15 -15.34
CA ALA A 113 6.79 -22.02 -16.50
C ALA A 113 7.88 -21.54 -17.48
N GLY A 114 8.11 -20.23 -17.56
CA GLY A 114 9.21 -19.64 -18.33
C GLY A 114 10.60 -19.84 -17.72
N GLY A 115 10.68 -20.33 -16.47
CA GLY A 115 11.92 -20.64 -15.78
C GLY A 115 12.80 -19.43 -15.44
N GLU A 116 13.97 -19.72 -14.86
CA GLU A 116 15.01 -18.74 -14.63
C GLU A 116 15.63 -18.26 -15.94
N ASN A 117 15.83 -16.95 -16.04
CA ASN A 117 16.40 -16.32 -17.22
C ASN A 117 17.10 -15.00 -16.83
N GLU A 118 17.51 -14.22 -17.83
CA GLU A 118 18.23 -12.97 -17.60
C GLU A 118 17.47 -11.96 -16.73
N ARG A 119 16.14 -11.96 -16.80
CA ARG A 119 15.29 -11.05 -16.03
C ARG A 119 14.49 -11.73 -14.92
N THR A 120 14.58 -13.05 -14.74
CA THR A 120 13.84 -13.81 -13.72
C THR A 120 14.80 -14.70 -12.93
N GLU A 121 14.78 -14.61 -11.61
CA GLU A 121 15.49 -15.53 -10.69
C GLU A 121 14.50 -16.11 -9.68
N PHE A 122 14.66 -17.38 -9.32
CA PHE A 122 13.92 -18.05 -8.24
C PHE A 122 14.81 -18.26 -7.02
N LYS A 123 14.23 -18.08 -5.84
CA LYS A 123 14.86 -18.39 -4.56
C LYS A 123 13.83 -19.04 -3.64
N SER A 124 14.21 -20.15 -3.03
CA SER A 124 13.33 -20.88 -2.11
C SER A 124 12.93 -20.04 -0.90
N THR A 125 13.87 -19.29 -0.33
CA THR A 125 13.70 -18.53 0.91
C THR A 125 14.50 -17.22 0.87
N LEU A 126 14.14 -16.29 1.75
CA LEU A 126 14.86 -15.03 1.94
C LEU A 126 16.10 -15.23 2.83
N ARG A 127 15.91 -15.91 3.97
CA ARG A 127 16.94 -16.11 5.00
C ARG A 127 16.81 -17.42 5.77
N TRP A 128 15.74 -18.17 5.59
CA TRP A 128 15.54 -19.46 6.23
C TRP A 128 16.29 -20.57 5.50
N ASP A 129 17.20 -21.25 6.19
CA ASP A 129 17.85 -22.44 5.66
C ASP A 129 16.97 -23.67 5.92
N ILE A 130 16.43 -24.24 4.86
CA ILE A 130 15.51 -25.40 4.94
C ILE A 130 16.24 -26.63 5.50
N ARG A 131 17.54 -26.80 5.21
CA ARG A 131 18.31 -27.98 5.63
C ARG A 131 18.74 -27.88 7.08
N GLU A 132 19.21 -26.70 7.49
CA GLU A 132 19.69 -26.46 8.85
C GLU A 132 18.57 -26.02 9.82
N SER A 133 17.37 -25.74 9.30
CA SER A 133 16.20 -25.27 10.07
C SER A 133 16.53 -24.08 10.97
N ARG A 134 17.25 -23.09 10.41
CA ARG A 134 17.64 -21.86 11.11
C ARG A 134 17.80 -20.69 10.15
N THR A 135 17.84 -19.49 10.69
CA THR A 135 18.18 -18.29 9.93
C THR A 135 19.65 -18.31 9.48
N ASN A 136 19.90 -18.06 8.20
CA ASN A 136 21.22 -18.12 7.60
C ASN A 136 21.54 -16.81 6.86
N ARG A 137 22.51 -16.04 7.39
CA ARG A 137 22.94 -14.76 6.78
C ARG A 137 23.55 -14.90 5.39
N SER A 138 24.07 -16.08 5.04
CA SER A 138 24.60 -16.30 3.69
C SER A 138 23.50 -16.26 2.63
N LEU A 139 22.28 -16.69 2.97
CA LEU A 139 21.12 -16.57 2.08
C LEU A 139 20.75 -15.11 1.83
N GLU A 140 20.80 -14.27 2.87
CA GLU A 140 20.59 -12.82 2.71
C GLU A 140 21.59 -12.19 1.72
N GLN A 141 22.86 -12.62 1.76
CA GLN A 141 23.88 -12.17 0.80
C GLN A 141 23.60 -12.66 -0.62
N VAL A 142 23.06 -13.86 -0.79
CA VAL A 142 22.64 -14.38 -2.11
C VAL A 142 21.50 -13.53 -2.68
N ILE A 143 20.53 -13.15 -1.84
CA ILE A 143 19.44 -12.24 -2.24
C ILE A 143 20.02 -10.87 -2.65
N ALA A 144 20.86 -10.27 -1.82
CA ALA A 144 21.48 -8.99 -2.13
C ALA A 144 22.34 -9.03 -3.41
N LYS A 145 23.13 -10.10 -3.61
CA LYS A 145 23.91 -10.35 -4.83
C LYS A 145 23.02 -10.38 -6.06
N THR A 146 21.89 -11.07 -5.98
CA THR A 146 20.92 -11.19 -7.08
C THR A 146 20.34 -9.82 -7.44
N ILE A 147 19.90 -9.06 -6.44
CA ILE A 147 19.36 -7.70 -6.63
C ILE A 147 20.42 -6.78 -7.24
N ALA A 148 21.67 -6.83 -6.77
CA ALA A 148 22.77 -6.07 -7.35
C ALA A 148 23.02 -6.43 -8.82
N GLY A 149 23.00 -7.72 -9.14
CA GLY A 149 23.11 -8.22 -10.52
C GLY A 149 22.04 -7.65 -11.45
N PHE A 150 20.78 -7.62 -11.00
CA PHE A 150 19.68 -7.00 -11.74
C PHE A 150 19.86 -5.49 -11.89
N MET A 151 20.17 -4.77 -10.81
CA MET A 151 20.36 -3.31 -10.82
C MET A 151 21.48 -2.87 -11.79
N ASN A 152 22.55 -3.65 -11.84
CA ASN A 152 23.69 -3.42 -12.74
C ASN A 152 23.45 -3.89 -14.18
N HIS A 153 22.35 -4.58 -14.46
CA HIS A 153 21.96 -5.00 -15.80
C HIS A 153 20.73 -4.21 -16.27
N GLU A 154 19.66 -4.87 -16.70
CA GLU A 154 18.41 -4.30 -17.21
C GLU A 154 17.27 -4.27 -16.16
N GLY A 155 17.59 -4.54 -14.89
CA GLY A 155 16.58 -4.85 -13.88
C GLY A 155 16.07 -6.29 -14.04
N GLY A 156 15.00 -6.61 -13.32
CA GLY A 156 14.40 -7.94 -13.37
C GLY A 156 13.39 -8.18 -12.26
N ARG A 157 13.04 -9.45 -12.09
CA ARG A 157 12.17 -9.96 -11.03
C ARG A 157 12.83 -11.11 -10.31
N LEU A 158 12.74 -11.08 -8.99
CA LEU A 158 13.16 -12.15 -8.10
C LEU A 158 11.91 -12.71 -7.43
N LEU A 159 11.65 -14.01 -7.60
CA LEU A 159 10.57 -14.71 -6.90
C LEU A 159 11.15 -15.43 -5.69
N ILE A 160 10.63 -15.11 -4.51
CA ILE A 160 11.01 -15.75 -3.24
C ILE A 160 9.87 -16.64 -2.77
N GLY A 161 10.19 -17.88 -2.36
CA GLY A 161 9.22 -18.92 -2.08
C GLY A 161 9.02 -19.89 -3.25
N VAL A 162 9.93 -19.90 -4.23
CA VAL A 162 9.88 -20.78 -5.41
C VAL A 162 11.20 -21.54 -5.49
N ALA A 163 11.15 -22.86 -5.66
CA ALA A 163 12.32 -23.69 -5.87
C ALA A 163 12.89 -23.55 -7.28
N ASP A 164 14.13 -24.01 -7.47
CA ASP A 164 14.83 -23.93 -8.77
C ASP A 164 14.11 -24.70 -9.89
N ASP A 165 13.33 -25.73 -9.54
CA ASP A 165 12.49 -26.51 -10.46
C ASP A 165 11.10 -25.89 -10.72
N GLY A 166 10.81 -24.75 -10.10
CA GLY A 166 9.51 -24.07 -10.18
C GLY A 166 8.49 -24.53 -9.13
N GLU A 167 8.84 -25.43 -8.21
CA GLU A 167 7.92 -25.81 -7.12
C GLU A 167 7.60 -24.60 -6.23
N LEU A 168 6.32 -24.39 -5.97
CA LEU A 168 5.85 -23.37 -5.02
C LEU A 168 6.16 -23.86 -3.60
N LEU A 169 7.10 -23.23 -2.90
CA LEU A 169 7.44 -23.53 -1.51
C LEU A 169 6.70 -22.62 -0.53
N GLY A 170 6.52 -21.35 -0.89
CA GLY A 170 5.97 -20.31 -0.03
C GLY A 170 7.01 -19.65 0.88
N ILE A 171 6.67 -18.48 1.43
CA ILE A 171 7.55 -17.70 2.32
C ILE A 171 7.25 -17.92 3.81
N ASP A 172 6.34 -18.83 4.16
CA ASP A 172 5.93 -19.08 5.55
C ASP A 172 7.11 -19.42 6.48
N PRO A 173 8.13 -20.21 6.08
CA PRO A 173 9.30 -20.46 6.91
C PRO A 173 10.05 -19.17 7.27
N ASP A 174 10.19 -18.24 6.31
CA ASP A 174 10.82 -16.94 6.57
C ASP A 174 9.93 -16.06 7.46
N LEU A 175 8.61 -16.05 7.26
CA LEU A 175 7.67 -15.30 8.12
C LEU A 175 7.77 -15.73 9.59
N ASN A 176 7.95 -17.02 9.84
CA ASN A 176 8.08 -17.58 11.19
C ASN A 176 9.38 -17.14 11.91
N THR A 177 10.35 -16.58 11.18
CA THR A 177 11.57 -16.02 11.79
C THR A 177 11.40 -14.57 12.24
N LEU A 178 10.28 -13.93 11.91
CA LEU A 178 10.00 -12.53 12.24
C LEU A 178 9.24 -12.44 13.57
N ARG A 179 9.33 -11.27 14.22
CA ARG A 179 8.60 -11.02 15.48
C ARG A 179 7.09 -11.11 15.28
N ASN A 180 6.60 -10.57 14.16
CA ASN A 180 5.21 -10.70 13.72
C ASN A 180 5.24 -11.28 12.29
N PRO A 181 4.57 -12.41 12.02
CA PRO A 181 4.59 -13.05 10.72
C PRO A 181 3.63 -12.35 9.75
N THR A 182 3.99 -11.12 9.33
CA THR A 182 3.21 -10.32 8.37
C THR A 182 4.01 -10.00 7.12
N ALA A 183 3.32 -9.79 6.00
CA ALA A 183 3.91 -9.36 4.73
C ALA A 183 4.73 -8.06 4.90
N ASP A 184 4.23 -7.10 5.67
CA ASP A 184 4.91 -5.84 5.95
C ASP A 184 6.27 -6.04 6.67
N GLU A 185 6.33 -6.95 7.66
CA GLU A 185 7.59 -7.26 8.34
C GLU A 185 8.57 -8.00 7.42
N PHE A 186 8.06 -8.86 6.52
CA PHE A 186 8.90 -9.50 5.50
C PHE A 186 9.48 -8.47 4.52
N GLU A 187 8.68 -7.52 4.04
CA GLU A 187 9.15 -6.42 3.19
C GLU A 187 10.21 -5.59 3.91
N ARG A 188 10.00 -5.29 5.19
CA ARG A 188 11.00 -4.59 6.02
C ARG A 188 12.29 -5.40 6.17
N ALA A 189 12.21 -6.72 6.28
CA ALA A 189 13.40 -7.59 6.32
C ALA A 189 14.14 -7.58 4.98
N LEU A 190 13.43 -7.70 3.85
CA LEU A 190 14.00 -7.62 2.49
C LEU A 190 14.69 -6.27 2.26
N ILE A 191 14.02 -5.16 2.54
CA ILE A 191 14.60 -3.81 2.41
C ILE A 191 15.74 -3.61 3.41
N GLY A 192 15.68 -4.24 4.58
CA GLY A 192 16.79 -4.29 5.53
C GLY A 192 18.04 -4.93 4.94
N ILE A 193 17.89 -6.07 4.26
CA ILE A 193 18.96 -6.75 3.54
C ILE A 193 19.52 -5.86 2.44
N VAL A 194 18.66 -5.28 1.59
CA VAL A 194 19.07 -4.35 0.52
C VAL A 194 19.86 -3.17 1.09
N ARG A 195 19.36 -2.54 2.15
CA ARG A 195 20.03 -1.41 2.80
C ARG A 195 21.39 -1.80 3.38
N THR A 196 21.48 -2.94 4.07
CA THR A 196 22.70 -3.40 4.71
C THR A 196 23.79 -3.73 3.68
N TYR A 197 23.44 -4.42 2.60
CA TYR A 197 24.42 -4.93 1.65
C TYR A 197 24.60 -4.06 0.40
N LEU A 198 23.64 -3.22 0.02
CA LEU A 198 23.69 -2.40 -1.21
C LEU A 198 23.58 -0.89 -0.93
N GLY A 199 23.26 -0.50 0.30
CA GLY A 199 23.10 0.89 0.72
C GLY A 199 21.68 1.45 0.53
N SER A 200 21.36 2.51 1.26
CA SER A 200 20.00 3.09 1.31
C SER A 200 19.54 3.74 0.00
N ALA A 201 20.48 4.17 -0.85
CA ALA A 201 20.16 4.92 -2.08
C ALA A 201 19.38 4.08 -3.10
N VAL A 202 19.57 2.75 -3.10
CA VAL A 202 18.94 1.85 -4.07
C VAL A 202 17.64 1.22 -3.57
N CYS A 203 17.28 1.41 -2.29
CA CYS A 203 16.04 0.86 -1.74
C CYS A 203 14.77 1.22 -2.53
N PRO A 204 14.59 2.46 -3.05
CA PRO A 204 13.41 2.81 -3.86
C PRO A 204 13.28 2.04 -5.18
N LEU A 205 14.37 1.44 -5.67
CA LEU A 205 14.41 0.64 -6.89
C LEU A 205 13.97 -0.82 -6.66
N VAL A 206 13.67 -1.20 -5.42
CA VAL A 206 13.20 -2.54 -5.05
C VAL A 206 11.77 -2.44 -4.54
N ARG A 207 10.85 -3.17 -5.19
CA ARG A 207 9.44 -3.20 -4.79
C ARG A 207 8.97 -4.64 -4.64
N SER A 208 8.45 -5.00 -3.49
CA SER A 208 7.86 -6.33 -3.26
C SER A 208 6.34 -6.32 -3.42
N ARG A 209 5.81 -7.43 -3.93
CA ARG A 209 4.38 -7.75 -3.93
C ARG A 209 4.21 -9.17 -3.44
N PHE A 210 3.17 -9.42 -2.65
CA PHE A 210 2.90 -10.73 -2.09
C PHE A 210 1.73 -11.33 -2.86
N LEU A 211 1.95 -12.48 -3.48
CA LEU A 211 1.00 -13.18 -4.34
C LEU A 211 0.66 -14.51 -3.69
N THR A 212 -0.62 -14.82 -3.51
CA THR A 212 -1.04 -16.12 -2.97
C THR A 212 -1.54 -17.00 -4.10
N ILE A 213 -0.98 -18.20 -4.21
CA ILE A 213 -1.36 -19.23 -5.19
C ILE A 213 -1.31 -20.60 -4.51
N ASP A 214 -2.33 -21.44 -4.73
CA ASP A 214 -2.46 -22.76 -4.10
C ASP A 214 -2.27 -22.75 -2.57
N GLY A 215 -2.73 -21.68 -1.91
CA GLY A 215 -2.60 -21.48 -0.47
C GLY A 215 -1.19 -21.09 0.01
N LYS A 216 -0.22 -20.98 -0.90
CA LYS A 216 1.16 -20.56 -0.61
C LYS A 216 1.36 -19.10 -0.97
N THR A 217 2.05 -18.36 -0.10
CA THR A 217 2.39 -16.95 -0.35
C THR A 217 3.78 -16.85 -0.97
N ILE A 218 3.88 -16.22 -2.12
CA ILE A 218 5.11 -15.97 -2.87
C ILE A 218 5.43 -14.48 -2.82
N CYS A 219 6.69 -14.12 -2.56
CA CYS A 219 7.13 -12.73 -2.63
C CYS A 219 7.72 -12.45 -4.01
N TRP A 220 7.01 -11.64 -4.79
CA TRP A 220 7.45 -11.13 -6.08
C TRP A 220 8.20 -9.81 -5.89
N VAL A 221 9.51 -9.82 -6.10
CA VAL A 221 10.35 -8.63 -5.97
C VAL A 221 10.65 -8.10 -7.37
N LEU A 222 10.15 -6.90 -7.67
CA LEU A 222 10.54 -6.13 -8.86
C LEU A 222 11.78 -5.29 -8.55
N VAL A 223 12.81 -5.44 -9.37
CA VAL A 223 14.07 -4.71 -9.26
C VAL A 223 14.25 -3.86 -10.50
N GLU A 224 14.29 -2.54 -10.30
CA GLU A 224 14.54 -1.58 -11.37
C GLU A 224 16.05 -1.48 -11.68
N ARG A 225 16.39 -1.15 -12.93
CA ARG A 225 17.76 -0.84 -13.34
C ARG A 225 18.25 0.39 -12.55
N SER A 226 19.47 0.33 -12.04
CA SER A 226 20.14 1.49 -11.43
C SER A 226 20.96 2.26 -12.47
N ASP A 227 20.84 3.59 -12.45
CA ASP A 227 21.65 4.51 -13.26
C ASP A 227 23.10 4.59 -12.77
N THR A 228 23.32 4.30 -11.49
CA THR A 228 24.66 4.25 -10.88
C THR A 228 25.07 2.81 -10.60
N PRO A 229 26.38 2.50 -10.62
CA PRO A 229 26.86 1.16 -10.30
C PRO A 229 26.55 0.80 -8.84
N VAL A 230 25.99 -0.39 -8.64
CA VAL A 230 25.63 -0.91 -7.33
C VAL A 230 26.64 -1.97 -6.92
N PHE A 231 27.27 -1.78 -5.76
CA PHE A 231 28.23 -2.73 -5.21
C PHE A 231 27.62 -3.47 -4.03
N LEU A 232 27.93 -4.77 -3.93
CA LEU A 232 27.66 -5.56 -2.74
C LEU A 232 28.74 -5.25 -1.69
N LEU A 233 28.32 -4.68 -0.57
CA LEU A 233 29.13 -4.32 0.58
C LEU A 233 29.21 -5.53 1.52
N LEU A 234 30.40 -6.12 1.62
CA LEU A 234 30.75 -7.09 2.65
C LEU A 234 31.73 -6.41 3.62
N SER A 235 31.85 -6.89 4.86
CA SER A 235 32.54 -6.20 5.96
C SER A 235 33.84 -5.50 5.57
N ASP A 236 34.70 -6.16 4.78
CA ASP A 236 36.01 -5.64 4.38
C ASP A 236 36.18 -5.45 2.87
N THR A 237 35.15 -5.77 2.05
CA THR A 237 35.28 -5.76 0.59
C THR A 237 34.00 -5.30 -0.09
N SER A 238 34.15 -4.59 -1.22
CA SER A 238 33.04 -4.25 -2.11
C SER A 238 33.17 -5.06 -3.39
N LYS A 239 32.09 -5.75 -3.78
CA LYS A 239 32.07 -6.63 -4.94
C LYS A 239 31.08 -6.13 -5.98
N TYR A 240 31.46 -6.19 -7.25
CA TYR A 240 30.60 -5.77 -8.35
C TYR A 240 30.03 -6.99 -9.07
N PHE A 241 28.71 -7.09 -9.11
CA PHE A 241 28.00 -8.21 -9.72
C PHE A 241 27.17 -7.75 -10.91
N VAL A 242 27.20 -8.52 -11.98
CA VAL A 242 26.41 -8.26 -13.18
C VAL A 242 25.71 -9.55 -13.61
N ARG A 243 24.47 -9.40 -14.07
CA ARG A 243 23.71 -10.49 -14.70
C ARG A 243 24.29 -10.79 -16.09
N LEU A 244 24.59 -12.05 -16.36
CA LEU A 244 25.05 -12.55 -17.66
C LEU A 244 24.23 -13.80 -17.99
N GLY A 245 23.20 -13.63 -18.83
CA GLY A 245 22.21 -14.69 -19.06
C GLY A 245 21.51 -15.07 -17.75
N ASN A 246 21.37 -16.37 -17.45
CA ASN A 246 20.73 -16.84 -16.22
C ASN A 246 21.63 -16.83 -14.98
N SER A 247 22.83 -16.24 -15.05
CA SER A 247 23.81 -16.29 -13.96
C SER A 247 24.25 -14.90 -13.50
N THR A 248 24.61 -14.79 -12.22
CA THR A 248 25.17 -13.56 -11.64
C THR A 248 26.67 -13.73 -11.39
N ARG A 249 27.49 -13.03 -12.18
CA ARG A 249 28.96 -13.12 -12.15
C ARG A 249 29.58 -11.94 -11.41
N GLU A 250 30.57 -12.21 -10.57
CA GLU A 250 31.45 -11.19 -10.00
C GLU A 250 32.42 -10.71 -11.10
N LEU A 251 32.47 -9.41 -11.34
CA LEU A 251 33.47 -8.83 -12.24
C LEU A 251 34.65 -8.33 -11.42
N ASN A 252 35.86 -8.55 -11.94
CA ASN A 252 37.06 -7.95 -11.34
C ASN A 252 37.08 -6.42 -11.58
N ALA A 253 38.02 -5.71 -10.94
CA ALA A 253 38.08 -4.25 -11.01
C ALA A 253 38.19 -3.70 -12.45
N ALA A 254 38.94 -4.37 -13.33
CA ALA A 254 39.10 -3.94 -14.73
C ALA A 254 37.83 -4.20 -15.54
N GLU A 255 37.23 -5.38 -15.42
CA GLU A 255 35.96 -5.74 -16.07
C GLU A 255 34.81 -4.84 -15.59
N ALA A 256 34.75 -4.55 -14.29
CA ALA A 256 33.75 -3.66 -13.71
C ALA A 256 33.89 -2.24 -14.27
N HIS A 257 35.12 -1.72 -14.34
CA HIS A 257 35.38 -0.39 -14.89
C HIS A 257 34.91 -0.27 -16.35
N ASP A 258 35.29 -1.23 -17.20
CA ASP A 258 34.87 -1.26 -18.61
C ASP A 258 33.35 -1.40 -18.75
N HIS A 259 32.73 -2.30 -17.99
CA HIS A 259 31.28 -2.46 -17.98
C HIS A 259 30.54 -1.17 -17.58
N ILE A 260 31.00 -0.50 -16.53
CA ILE A 260 30.40 0.75 -16.03
C ILE A 260 30.49 1.87 -17.07
N LEU A 261 31.61 1.96 -17.80
CA LEU A 261 31.77 2.95 -18.87
C LEU A 261 30.80 2.70 -20.02
N ARG A 262 30.66 1.44 -20.46
CA ARG A 262 29.73 1.08 -21.54
C ARG A 262 28.26 1.34 -21.19
N ARG A 263 27.88 1.22 -19.91
CA ARG A 263 26.49 1.50 -19.46
C ARG A 263 26.08 2.96 -19.50
N ARG A 264 27.03 3.90 -19.52
CA ARG A 264 26.77 5.35 -19.51
C ARG A 264 26.48 5.93 -20.89
N HIS A 265 26.74 5.16 -21.95
CA HIS A 265 26.42 5.48 -23.34
C HIS A 265 25.14 4.77 -23.75
#